data_AF-B7G7U1-F1
#
_entry.id   AF-B7G7U1-F1
#
_cell.length_a   1.000
_cell.length_b   1.000
_cell.length_c   1.000
_cell.angle_alpha   90.00
_cell.angle_beta   90.00
_cell.angle_gamma   90.00
#
_symmetry.space_group_name_H-M   'P 1'
#
loop_
_entity.id
_entity.type
_entity.pdbx_description
1 polymer ?
#
loop_
_entity_poly.entity_id
_entity_poly.type
_entity_poly.pdbx_seq_one_letter_code
_entity_poly.pdbx_strand_id
1 'polypeptide(L)'
;MTNLPGTEEDVGVSGLLSADSRQPQIGDHSVSDDDEENPHSKLSAVHGPYMQVAEDELDGDGTATNDLALDMDDIILEHSSTSFRWQPFLLANLLRDDRFQIGRTKLLDGAVAVKFLKFLGLTYVSIVVMYHYVRWMQWENDRSYTLADFFTYESTLVALDSMMFFIVGRLFQQRGVDCLAWILPMLACNLYSSYLTTFDFLQHSATLYEMHCRWSWKLWAFVAVVIPIVVGVVVLHVDRAVRQRTVWMQLFELLLCGFFFLAPYVSSPYFHLHHWYVGWLVGMHFNVDTWWSRMVMAWCWGAYVNGIAVYGRDPVLTCGYAYFLSVDQHCPYMKCYWDGLAEAHDHPNDTNHTVVAPMEPPDWRNCSAEAYHP
;
A
#
# COMPACT_ATOMS: atom_id res chain seq x y z
N MET A 1 -41.83 10.02 -57.87
CA MET A 1 -41.78 11.30 -57.14
C MET A 1 -40.45 11.32 -56.40
N THR A 2 -39.44 11.95 -57.02
CA THR A 2 -38.72 13.17 -56.56
C THR A 2 -37.61 12.84 -55.54
N ASN A 3 -36.32 12.81 -55.92
CA ASN A 3 -35.35 13.94 -55.96
C ASN A 3 -35.25 14.64 -54.58
N LEU A 4 -34.13 14.78 -53.85
CA LEU A 4 -32.70 15.02 -54.17
C LEU A 4 -31.82 14.80 -52.90
N PRO A 5 -30.46 14.87 -53.02
CA PRO A 5 -29.48 14.66 -51.95
C PRO A 5 -29.05 15.98 -51.24
N GLY A 6 -28.46 15.88 -50.04
CA GLY A 6 -27.72 16.96 -49.38
C GLY A 6 -26.33 16.44 -49.02
N THR A 7 -25.27 16.87 -49.73
CA THR A 7 -24.40 18.04 -49.49
C THR A 7 -23.43 17.85 -48.34
N GLU A 8 -22.18 17.60 -48.76
CA GLU A 8 -20.93 17.80 -48.04
C GLU A 8 -20.85 19.21 -47.44
N GLU A 9 -20.35 19.30 -46.21
CA GLU A 9 -19.67 20.50 -45.72
C GLU A 9 -18.28 20.11 -45.20
N ASP A 10 -17.29 20.44 -46.02
CA ASP A 10 -15.89 20.59 -45.65
C ASP A 10 -15.75 21.70 -44.60
N VAL A 11 -15.22 21.36 -43.42
CA VAL A 11 -14.66 22.35 -42.50
C VAL A 11 -13.20 22.01 -42.26
N GLY A 12 -12.34 22.66 -43.04
CA GLY A 12 -10.91 22.68 -42.83
C GLY A 12 -10.56 23.45 -41.55
N VAL A 13 -9.76 22.82 -40.70
CA VAL A 13 -9.03 23.50 -39.62
C VAL A 13 -7.56 23.14 -39.74
N SER A 14 -6.81 24.06 -40.36
CA SER A 14 -5.35 24.07 -40.33
C SER A 14 -4.90 24.60 -38.97
N GLY A 15 -4.29 23.74 -38.16
CA GLY A 15 -3.65 24.10 -36.90
C GLY A 15 -2.19 23.65 -36.88
N LEU A 16 -1.28 24.58 -37.17
CA LEU A 16 0.16 24.43 -36.98
C LEU A 16 0.48 24.12 -35.51
N LEU A 17 1.11 22.97 -35.24
CA LEU A 17 1.96 22.79 -34.07
C LEU A 17 3.24 22.07 -34.49
N SER A 18 4.28 22.89 -34.66
CA SER A 18 5.67 22.49 -34.80
C SER A 18 6.21 22.10 -33.41
N ALA A 19 6.47 20.81 -33.19
CA ALA A 19 7.21 20.33 -32.03
C ALA A 19 8.53 19.71 -32.51
N ASP A 20 9.62 20.44 -32.25
CA ASP A 20 11.01 20.07 -32.52
C ASP A 20 11.42 18.94 -31.56
N SER A 21 11.53 17.70 -32.07
CA SER A 21 11.97 16.53 -31.31
C SER A 21 13.46 16.27 -31.50
N ARG A 22 14.29 16.98 -30.72
CA ARG A 22 15.70 16.58 -30.57
C ARG A 22 15.79 15.35 -29.68
N GLN A 23 16.08 14.20 -30.28
CA GLN A 23 16.54 13.01 -29.56
C GLN A 23 17.88 13.30 -28.86
N PRO A 24 18.06 12.86 -27.59
CA PRO A 24 19.39 12.82 -26.99
C PRO A 24 20.15 11.59 -27.52
N GLN A 25 21.31 11.84 -28.13
CA GLN A 25 22.29 10.80 -28.43
C GLN A 25 22.80 10.21 -27.12
N ILE A 26 22.51 8.94 -26.86
CA ILE A 26 23.13 8.15 -25.81
C ILE A 26 24.52 7.76 -26.32
N GLY A 27 25.54 8.37 -25.75
CA GLY A 27 26.94 8.04 -26.01
C GLY A 27 27.37 6.80 -25.23
N ASP A 28 27.93 5.84 -25.95
CA ASP A 28 28.63 4.69 -25.39
C ASP A 28 29.89 5.15 -24.65
N HIS A 29 29.86 5.10 -23.32
CA HIS A 29 31.05 5.17 -22.49
C HIS A 29 31.41 3.78 -21.98
N SER A 30 32.34 3.15 -22.69
CA SER A 30 33.18 2.08 -22.17
C SER A 30 34.00 2.62 -21.00
N VAL A 31 33.73 2.16 -19.78
CA VAL A 31 34.59 2.38 -18.63
C VAL A 31 35.29 1.07 -18.32
N SER A 32 36.62 1.17 -18.35
CA SER A 32 37.63 0.18 -18.08
C SER A 32 37.64 -0.28 -16.63
N ASP A 33 37.88 -1.58 -16.47
CA ASP A 33 38.41 -2.19 -15.24
C ASP A 33 39.68 -1.47 -14.80
N ASP A 34 39.79 -1.17 -13.51
CA ASP A 34 41.06 -1.10 -12.78
C ASP A 34 40.79 -1.24 -11.26
N ASP A 35 41.32 -2.33 -10.72
CA ASP A 35 42.10 -2.47 -9.48
C ASP A 35 41.62 -1.91 -8.12
N GLU A 36 41.53 -2.87 -7.18
CA GLU A 36 42.35 -2.93 -5.96
C GLU A 36 42.28 -1.75 -4.97
N GLU A 37 41.62 -1.97 -3.81
CA GLU A 37 42.30 -1.98 -2.51
C GLU A 37 41.30 -2.15 -1.35
N ASN A 38 41.59 -3.13 -0.51
CA ASN A 38 41.01 -3.30 0.82
C ASN A 38 41.96 -2.65 1.84
N PRO A 39 41.46 -1.75 2.69
CA PRO A 39 41.94 -1.81 4.06
C PRO A 39 40.83 -1.64 5.10
N HIS A 40 40.86 -2.56 6.06
CA HIS A 40 40.44 -2.41 7.45
C HIS A 40 40.38 -0.96 7.93
N SER A 41 39.21 -0.53 8.43
CA SER A 41 39.14 0.50 9.45
C SER A 41 38.09 0.17 10.51
N LYS A 42 38.57 0.23 11.75
CA LYS A 42 37.81 0.16 13.00
C LYS A 42 36.87 1.35 13.04
N LEU A 43 35.60 1.14 13.40
CA LEU A 43 34.76 2.22 13.93
C LEU A 43 34.22 1.88 15.30
N SER A 44 34.75 2.69 16.22
CA SER A 44 34.44 2.84 17.62
C SER A 44 32.96 3.12 17.86
N ALA A 45 32.45 2.54 18.93
CA ALA A 45 31.17 2.87 19.52
C ALA A 45 31.16 4.37 19.92
N VAL A 46 30.24 5.13 19.32
CA VAL A 46 29.90 6.49 19.76
C VAL A 46 28.79 6.37 20.80
N HIS A 47 29.16 6.53 22.07
CA HIS A 47 28.22 6.81 23.15
C HIS A 47 27.65 8.21 22.96
N GLY A 48 26.33 8.31 22.77
CA GLY A 48 25.58 9.56 22.91
C GLY A 48 25.41 9.93 24.40
N PRO A 49 25.40 11.23 24.74
CA PRO A 49 25.42 11.69 26.12
C PRO A 49 24.06 11.52 26.79
N TYR A 50 24.08 10.91 27.97
CA TYR A 50 23.00 10.98 28.95
C TYR A 50 22.87 12.45 29.40
N MET A 51 21.67 13.01 29.20
CA MET A 51 21.26 14.27 29.78
C MET A 51 21.03 14.04 31.28
N GLN A 52 22.03 14.35 32.10
CA GLN A 52 21.87 14.46 33.55
C GLN A 52 21.00 15.69 33.82
N VAL A 53 19.75 15.44 34.19
CA VAL A 53 18.90 16.46 34.83
C VAL A 53 19.41 16.59 36.26
N ALA A 54 19.86 17.80 36.58
CA ALA A 54 20.27 18.19 37.93
C ALA A 54 19.10 18.00 38.90
N GLU A 55 19.34 17.21 39.93
CA GLU A 55 18.56 17.22 41.16
C GLU A 55 19.01 18.45 41.95
N ASP A 56 18.25 19.54 41.86
CA ASP A 56 18.34 20.62 42.84
C ASP A 56 17.55 20.19 44.09
N GLU A 57 18.29 19.85 45.13
CA GLU A 57 17.85 19.83 46.52
C GLU A 57 17.27 21.21 46.89
N LEU A 58 15.96 21.24 47.11
CA LEU A 58 15.30 22.33 47.84
C LEU A 58 14.59 21.74 49.05
N ASP A 59 15.34 21.71 50.15
CA ASP A 59 14.83 21.62 51.51
C ASP A 59 13.90 22.82 51.76
N GLY A 60 12.59 22.54 51.75
CA GLY A 60 11.53 23.48 52.07
C GLY A 60 10.55 22.85 53.04
N ASP A 61 10.85 23.01 54.33
CA ASP A 61 9.94 22.78 55.46
C ASP A 61 8.64 23.57 55.24
N GLY A 62 7.54 22.83 55.05
CA GLY A 62 6.25 23.36 54.64
C GLY A 62 5.13 22.42 55.07
N THR A 63 4.82 22.49 56.35
CA THR A 63 3.71 21.80 57.02
C THR A 63 2.35 22.21 56.44
N ALA A 64 1.45 21.22 56.35
CA ALA A 64 -0.01 21.31 56.19
C ALA A 64 -0.61 21.51 54.78
N THR A 65 -0.82 20.39 54.06
CA THR A 65 -2.06 20.10 53.28
C THR A 65 -2.13 18.59 52.95
N ASN A 66 -2.59 17.74 53.88
CA ASN A 66 -2.66 16.27 53.67
C ASN A 66 -4.09 15.69 53.66
N ASP A 67 -5.14 16.51 53.60
CA ASP A 67 -6.53 16.01 53.71
C ASP A 67 -7.34 16.03 52.39
N LEU A 68 -6.73 16.31 51.24
CA LEU A 68 -7.42 16.35 49.93
C LEU A 68 -6.85 15.40 48.87
N ALA A 69 -5.80 14.65 49.19
CA ALA A 69 -5.18 13.69 48.28
C ALA A 69 -5.76 12.26 48.37
N LEU A 70 -6.63 11.98 49.36
CA LEU A 70 -7.15 10.63 49.61
C LEU A 70 -8.42 10.28 48.83
N ASP A 71 -9.00 11.19 48.05
CA ASP A 71 -10.28 10.94 47.34
C ASP A 71 -10.11 10.79 45.82
N MET A 72 -8.90 11.03 45.28
CA MET A 72 -8.65 10.93 43.83
C MET A 72 -8.19 9.53 43.39
N ASP A 73 -7.54 8.77 44.29
CA ASP A 73 -7.10 7.40 44.01
C ASP A 73 -8.28 6.40 44.04
N ASP A 74 -9.30 6.64 44.87
CA ASP A 74 -10.52 5.82 44.90
C ASP A 74 -11.42 6.06 43.67
N ILE A 75 -11.48 7.29 43.13
CA ILE A 75 -12.21 7.61 41.90
C ILE A 75 -11.52 7.01 40.65
N ILE A 76 -10.18 6.90 40.65
CA ILE A 76 -9.42 6.30 39.54
C ILE A 76 -9.56 4.76 39.56
N LEU A 77 -9.70 4.14 40.72
CA LEU A 77 -9.90 2.69 40.84
C LEU A 77 -11.30 2.24 40.41
N GLU A 78 -12.33 3.06 40.61
CA GLU A 78 -13.72 2.68 40.27
C GLU A 78 -14.02 2.70 38.75
N HIS A 79 -13.26 3.47 37.96
CA HIS A 79 -13.37 3.48 36.50
C HIS A 79 -12.71 2.27 35.79
N SER A 80 -12.10 1.35 36.54
CA SER A 80 -11.46 0.14 35.98
C SER A 80 -12.39 -1.09 35.88
N SER A 81 -13.62 -1.03 36.40
CA SER A 81 -14.46 -2.22 36.64
C SER A 81 -15.29 -2.73 35.45
N THR A 82 -15.25 -2.06 34.29
CA THR A 82 -15.96 -2.52 33.08
C THR A 82 -15.03 -3.11 32.02
N SER A 83 -13.86 -3.64 32.41
CA SER A 83 -13.07 -4.44 31.48
C SER A 83 -13.90 -5.64 31.03
N PHE A 84 -14.27 -5.68 29.73
CA PHE A 84 -15.06 -6.75 29.16
C PHE A 84 -14.41 -8.10 29.47
N ARG A 85 -15.21 -9.08 29.91
CA ARG A 85 -14.75 -10.43 30.31
C ARG A 85 -13.89 -11.14 29.24
N TRP A 86 -14.01 -10.74 27.97
CA TRP A 86 -13.28 -11.30 26.84
C TRP A 86 -11.95 -10.61 26.54
N GLN A 87 -11.67 -9.45 27.14
CA GLN A 87 -10.46 -8.68 26.85
C GLN A 87 -9.16 -9.45 27.15
N PRO A 88 -9.01 -10.19 28.26
CA PRO A 88 -7.82 -11.00 28.51
C PRO A 88 -7.62 -12.09 27.45
N PHE A 89 -8.71 -12.68 26.95
CA PHE A 89 -8.68 -13.71 25.90
C PHE A 89 -8.25 -13.13 24.55
N LEU A 90 -8.82 -11.97 24.16
CA LEU A 90 -8.47 -11.32 22.90
C LEU A 90 -7.03 -10.78 22.87
N LEU A 91 -6.53 -10.36 24.03
CA LEU A 91 -5.19 -9.81 24.19
C LEU A 91 -4.14 -10.86 24.58
N ALA A 92 -4.53 -12.11 24.79
CA ALA A 92 -3.59 -13.19 25.05
C ALA A 92 -2.77 -13.47 23.78
N ASN A 93 -1.45 -13.47 23.91
CA ASN A 93 -0.55 -13.88 22.84
C ASN A 93 -0.61 -15.41 22.68
N LEU A 94 -0.63 -15.89 21.44
CA LEU A 94 -0.57 -17.33 21.15
C LEU A 94 0.77 -17.95 21.59
N LEU A 95 1.87 -17.21 21.42
CA LEU A 95 3.22 -17.62 21.80
C LEU A 95 3.85 -16.55 22.71
N ARG A 96 4.87 -16.92 23.49
CA ARG A 96 5.61 -15.92 24.30
C ARG A 96 6.43 -14.99 23.40
N ASP A 97 6.50 -13.71 23.76
CA ASP A 97 7.20 -12.68 22.95
C ASP A 97 8.70 -12.61 23.21
N ASP A 98 9.19 -13.18 24.31
CA ASP A 98 10.58 -13.03 24.77
C ASP A 98 11.54 -14.06 24.16
N ARG A 99 11.05 -15.22 23.73
CA ARG A 99 11.89 -16.34 23.30
C ARG A 99 11.18 -17.33 22.38
N PHE A 100 11.92 -17.86 21.41
CA PHE A 100 11.49 -18.99 20.60
C PHE A 100 12.22 -20.27 21.05
N GLN A 101 11.47 -21.20 21.66
CA GLN A 101 12.00 -22.45 22.21
C GLN A 101 11.22 -23.63 21.63
N ILE A 102 11.93 -24.57 21.00
CA ILE A 102 11.37 -25.86 20.59
C ILE A 102 11.97 -26.92 21.52
N GLY A 103 11.14 -27.43 22.44
CA GLY A 103 11.60 -28.34 23.49
C GLY A 103 12.58 -27.65 24.45
N ARG A 104 13.83 -28.12 24.51
CA ARG A 104 14.88 -27.56 25.38
C ARG A 104 15.87 -26.65 24.63
N THR A 105 15.79 -26.58 23.31
CA THR A 105 16.72 -25.82 22.48
C THR A 105 16.21 -24.38 22.35
N LYS A 106 17.03 -23.41 22.79
CA LYS A 106 16.82 -21.99 22.50
C LYS A 106 17.28 -21.73 21.07
N LEU A 107 16.36 -21.33 20.20
CA LEU A 107 16.67 -21.05 18.80
C LEU A 107 16.99 -19.58 18.58
N LEU A 108 16.27 -18.70 19.26
CA LEU A 108 16.44 -17.25 19.14
C LEU A 108 16.08 -16.56 20.46
N ASP A 109 16.99 -15.70 20.91
CA ASP A 109 16.80 -14.81 22.05
C ASP A 109 16.62 -13.37 21.53
N GLY A 110 15.71 -12.61 22.14
CA GLY A 110 15.46 -11.20 21.80
C GLY A 110 14.02 -10.95 21.39
N ALA A 111 13.31 -10.16 22.19
CA ALA A 111 11.87 -9.94 22.02
C ALA A 111 11.51 -9.34 20.65
N VAL A 112 12.34 -8.42 20.15
CA VAL A 112 12.14 -7.77 18.84
C VAL A 112 12.24 -8.79 17.71
N ALA A 113 13.28 -9.63 17.71
CA ALA A 113 13.53 -10.60 16.65
C ALA A 113 12.49 -11.72 16.66
N VAL A 114 12.12 -12.23 17.84
CA VAL A 114 11.04 -13.22 17.99
C VAL A 114 9.72 -12.65 17.48
N LYS A 115 9.39 -11.40 17.84
CA LYS A 115 8.17 -10.74 17.39
C LYS A 115 8.14 -10.51 15.89
N PHE A 116 9.26 -10.13 15.29
CA PHE A 116 9.38 -10.00 13.84
C PHE A 116 9.19 -11.35 13.13
N LEU A 117 9.82 -12.42 13.63
CA LEU A 117 9.62 -13.76 13.06
C LEU A 117 8.18 -14.26 13.17
N LYS A 118 7.49 -13.94 14.27
CA LYS A 118 6.05 -14.23 14.40
C LYS A 118 5.23 -13.46 13.35
N PHE A 119 5.50 -12.16 13.18
CA PHE A 119 4.81 -11.33 12.19
C PHE A 119 5.04 -11.86 10.77
N LEU A 120 6.28 -12.20 10.44
CA LEU A 120 6.66 -12.76 9.15
C LEU A 120 6.00 -14.14 8.94
N GLY A 121 6.09 -15.04 9.91
CA GLY A 121 5.46 -16.35 9.85
C GLY A 121 3.94 -16.26 9.67
N LEU A 122 3.27 -15.40 10.44
CA LEU A 122 1.83 -15.15 10.32
C LEU A 122 1.47 -14.62 8.92
N THR A 123 2.29 -13.73 8.36
CA THR A 123 2.11 -13.18 7.02
C THR A 123 2.16 -14.28 5.96
N TYR A 124 3.22 -15.11 5.96
CA TYR A 124 3.37 -16.18 4.97
C TYR A 124 2.28 -17.24 5.09
N VAL A 125 1.93 -17.64 6.32
CA VAL A 125 0.81 -18.57 6.55
C VAL A 125 -0.49 -17.97 6.03
N SER A 126 -0.73 -16.68 6.26
CA SER A 126 -1.94 -16.00 5.78
C SER A 126 -1.99 -15.92 4.26
N ILE A 127 -0.86 -15.65 3.59
CA ILE A 127 -0.77 -15.66 2.13
C ILE A 127 -1.12 -17.05 1.57
N VAL A 128 -0.51 -18.11 2.10
CA VAL A 128 -0.77 -19.49 1.63
C VAL A 128 -2.22 -19.90 1.87
N VAL A 129 -2.76 -19.63 3.06
CA VAL A 129 -4.16 -19.94 3.39
C VAL A 129 -5.10 -19.17 2.48
N MET A 130 -4.87 -17.86 2.29
CA MET A 130 -5.72 -17.02 1.46
C MET A 130 -5.65 -17.43 -0.01
N TYR A 131 -4.45 -17.74 -0.53
CA TYR A 131 -4.21 -18.20 -1.90
C TYR A 131 -5.09 -19.42 -2.24
N HIS A 132 -5.11 -20.40 -1.34
CA HIS A 132 -5.94 -21.60 -1.50
C HIS A 132 -7.43 -21.32 -1.30
N TYR A 133 -7.77 -20.49 -0.31
CA TYR A 133 -9.15 -20.18 0.01
C TYR A 133 -9.88 -19.44 -1.11
N VAL A 134 -9.28 -18.40 -1.69
CA VAL A 134 -9.86 -17.64 -2.82
C VAL A 134 -10.13 -18.55 -4.01
N ARG A 135 -9.17 -19.41 -4.35
CA ARG A 135 -9.29 -20.37 -5.47
C ARG A 135 -10.33 -21.44 -5.20
N TRP A 136 -10.44 -21.91 -3.96
CA TRP A 136 -11.49 -22.84 -3.56
C TRP A 136 -12.89 -22.24 -3.69
N MET A 137 -13.05 -20.98 -3.26
CA MET A 137 -14.30 -20.24 -3.38
C MET A 137 -14.60 -19.74 -4.80
N GLN A 138 -13.66 -19.91 -5.74
CA GLN A 138 -13.75 -19.40 -7.12
C GLN A 138 -13.99 -17.88 -7.18
N TRP A 139 -13.50 -17.13 -6.20
CA TRP A 139 -13.48 -15.68 -6.24
C TRP A 139 -12.46 -15.17 -7.25
N GLU A 140 -12.55 -13.89 -7.63
CA GLU A 140 -11.62 -13.27 -8.57
C GLU A 140 -10.16 -13.46 -8.12
N ASN A 141 -9.32 -13.95 -9.04
CA ASN A 141 -7.90 -14.17 -8.83
C ASN A 141 -7.14 -14.23 -10.15
N ASP A 142 -5.83 -13.98 -10.09
CA ASP A 142 -4.95 -14.30 -11.20
C ASP A 142 -4.73 -15.82 -11.27
N ARG A 143 -5.27 -16.44 -12.33
CA ARG A 143 -5.16 -17.89 -12.57
C ARG A 143 -3.75 -18.33 -12.96
N SER A 144 -2.93 -17.41 -13.46
CA SER A 144 -1.55 -17.68 -13.88
C SER A 144 -0.58 -17.62 -12.71
N TYR A 145 -0.91 -16.83 -11.67
CA TYR A 145 -0.11 -16.71 -10.48
C TYR A 145 -0.14 -17.98 -9.62
N THR A 146 1.04 -18.52 -9.31
CA THR A 146 1.21 -19.70 -8.47
C THR A 146 2.00 -19.41 -7.19
N LEU A 147 1.86 -20.28 -6.17
CA LEU A 147 2.72 -20.19 -4.97
C LEU A 147 4.22 -20.37 -5.31
N ALA A 148 4.56 -21.08 -6.39
CA ALA A 148 5.95 -21.20 -6.82
C ALA A 148 6.51 -19.84 -7.28
N ASP A 149 5.71 -19.07 -8.02
CA ASP A 149 6.07 -17.72 -8.46
C ASP A 149 6.25 -16.79 -7.25
N PHE A 150 5.32 -16.85 -6.29
CA PHE A 150 5.43 -16.13 -5.01
C PHE A 150 6.77 -16.39 -4.31
N PHE A 151 7.10 -17.68 -4.07
CA PHE A 151 8.30 -18.03 -3.34
C PHE A 151 9.58 -17.65 -4.10
N THR A 152 9.57 -17.76 -5.42
CA THR A 152 10.74 -17.51 -6.29
C THR A 152 11.00 -16.03 -6.48
N TYR A 153 9.97 -15.23 -6.78
CA TYR A 153 10.13 -13.86 -7.24
C TYR A 153 9.76 -12.80 -6.20
N GLU A 154 8.81 -13.10 -5.30
CA GLU A 154 8.19 -12.09 -4.46
C GLU A 154 8.54 -12.20 -2.98
N SER A 155 8.90 -13.40 -2.52
CA SER A 155 9.08 -13.68 -1.09
C SER A 155 10.08 -12.75 -0.40
N THR A 156 11.21 -12.46 -1.03
CA THR A 156 12.21 -11.53 -0.47
C THR A 156 11.65 -10.12 -0.35
N LEU A 157 10.88 -9.66 -1.33
CA LEU A 157 10.27 -8.34 -1.32
C LEU A 157 9.19 -8.23 -0.24
N VAL A 158 8.36 -9.26 -0.09
CA VAL A 158 7.34 -9.35 0.99
C VAL A 158 7.99 -9.38 2.38
N ALA A 159 9.15 -10.02 2.52
CA ALA A 159 9.92 -9.98 3.76
C ALA A 159 10.47 -8.57 4.05
N LEU A 160 10.94 -7.84 3.04
CA LEU A 160 11.38 -6.45 3.16
C LEU A 160 10.20 -5.52 3.51
N ASP A 161 9.05 -5.70 2.85
CA ASP A 161 7.83 -4.93 3.13
C ASP A 161 7.33 -5.20 4.56
N SER A 162 7.45 -6.45 5.01
CA SER A 162 7.16 -6.84 6.40
C SER A 162 8.14 -6.19 7.39
N MET A 163 9.43 -6.12 7.05
CA MET A 163 10.43 -5.46 7.88
C MET A 163 10.15 -3.96 8.00
N MET A 164 9.87 -3.29 6.89
CA MET A 164 9.52 -1.85 6.88
C MET A 164 8.25 -1.59 7.66
N PHE A 165 7.20 -2.38 7.45
CA PHE A 165 5.95 -2.26 8.19
C PHE A 165 6.16 -2.51 9.69
N PHE A 166 7.01 -3.46 10.06
CA PHE A 166 7.34 -3.76 11.45
C PHE A 166 8.09 -2.62 12.15
N ILE A 167 9.04 -1.99 11.46
CA ILE A 167 9.84 -0.87 11.98
C ILE A 167 9.01 0.41 12.02
N VAL A 168 8.47 0.86 10.89
CA VAL A 168 7.69 2.11 10.76
C VAL A 168 6.37 2.01 11.52
N GLY A 169 5.73 0.84 11.50
CA GLY A 169 4.55 0.53 12.31
C GLY A 169 4.83 0.43 13.81
N ARG A 170 6.09 0.51 14.23
CA ARG A 170 6.53 0.34 15.63
C ARG A 170 5.96 -0.94 16.26
N LEU A 171 5.78 -1.99 15.45
CA LEU A 171 5.21 -3.25 15.92
C LEU A 171 6.07 -3.87 17.02
N PHE A 172 7.38 -3.60 17.04
CA PHE A 172 8.27 -4.03 18.12
C PHE A 172 7.91 -3.45 19.51
N GLN A 173 7.23 -2.31 19.59
CA GLN A 173 6.82 -1.67 20.86
C GLN A 173 5.40 -2.04 21.29
N GLN A 174 4.54 -2.43 20.34
CA GLN A 174 3.14 -2.73 20.63
C GLN A 174 3.00 -4.06 21.38
N ARG A 175 1.79 -4.42 21.83
CA ARG A 175 1.49 -5.79 22.30
C ARG A 175 1.47 -6.78 21.12
N GLY A 176 1.64 -8.07 21.40
CA GLY A 176 1.90 -9.14 20.41
C GLY A 176 1.13 -9.03 19.10
N VAL A 177 1.79 -9.43 18.00
CA VAL A 177 1.24 -9.56 16.64
C VAL A 177 0.45 -10.86 16.46
N ASP A 178 0.56 -11.75 17.43
CA ASP A 178 -0.02 -13.09 17.46
C ASP A 178 -1.19 -13.18 18.45
N CYS A 179 -1.81 -12.05 18.82
CA CYS A 179 -3.04 -12.06 19.61
C CYS A 179 -4.28 -12.05 18.71
N LEU A 180 -5.41 -12.55 19.22
CA LEU A 180 -6.67 -12.59 18.45
C LEU A 180 -7.16 -11.19 18.05
N ALA A 181 -6.93 -10.19 18.89
CA ALA A 181 -7.26 -8.80 18.56
C ALA A 181 -6.51 -8.26 17.32
N TRP A 182 -5.38 -8.87 16.95
CA TRP A 182 -4.63 -8.55 15.73
C TRP A 182 -5.01 -9.46 14.57
N ILE A 183 -5.05 -10.77 14.83
CA ILE A 183 -5.31 -11.79 13.79
C ILE A 183 -6.72 -11.66 13.22
N LEU A 184 -7.72 -11.38 14.06
CA LEU A 184 -9.12 -11.31 13.60
C LEU A 184 -9.38 -10.16 12.63
N PRO A 185 -8.99 -8.90 12.89
CA PRO A 185 -9.14 -7.82 11.90
C PRO A 185 -8.37 -8.08 10.61
N MET A 186 -7.14 -8.62 10.70
CA MET A 186 -6.34 -8.97 9.53
C MET A 186 -7.05 -10.03 8.67
N LEU A 187 -7.53 -11.12 9.29
CA LEU A 187 -8.26 -12.18 8.59
C LEU A 187 -9.61 -11.68 8.05
N ALA A 188 -10.32 -10.85 8.81
CA ALA A 188 -11.58 -10.25 8.38
C ALA A 188 -11.35 -9.38 7.14
N CYS A 189 -10.29 -8.56 7.11
CA CYS A 189 -9.94 -7.77 5.94
C CYS A 189 -9.52 -8.64 4.75
N ASN A 190 -8.75 -9.71 4.98
CA ASN A 190 -8.39 -10.67 3.94
C ASN A 190 -9.62 -11.24 3.25
N LEU A 191 -10.57 -11.75 4.02
CA LEU A 191 -11.80 -12.35 3.49
C LEU A 191 -12.70 -11.29 2.87
N TYR A 192 -12.85 -10.14 3.53
CA TYR A 192 -13.65 -9.03 3.04
C TYR A 192 -13.16 -8.53 1.68
N SER A 193 -11.86 -8.33 1.50
CA SER A 193 -11.29 -7.77 0.27
C SER A 193 -11.54 -8.67 -0.94
N SER A 194 -11.38 -9.99 -0.81
CA SER A 194 -11.75 -10.90 -1.90
C SER A 194 -13.26 -11.08 -2.04
N TYR A 195 -14.03 -11.04 -0.96
CA TYR A 195 -15.48 -11.14 -1.06
C TYR A 195 -16.09 -9.93 -1.76
N LEU A 196 -15.49 -8.74 -1.62
CA LEU A 196 -15.97 -7.52 -2.27
C LEU A 196 -16.04 -7.64 -3.80
N THR A 197 -15.19 -8.46 -4.40
CA THR A 197 -15.18 -8.68 -5.86
C THR A 197 -16.41 -9.44 -6.34
N THR A 198 -17.20 -10.04 -5.45
CA THR A 198 -18.48 -10.67 -5.82
C THR A 198 -19.61 -9.66 -6.04
N PHE A 199 -19.40 -8.38 -5.70
CA PHE A 199 -20.38 -7.33 -5.90
C PHE A 199 -20.05 -6.53 -7.16
N ASP A 200 -20.82 -6.73 -8.23
CA ASP A 200 -20.62 -6.05 -9.51
C ASP A 200 -20.53 -4.52 -9.37
N PHE A 201 -21.30 -3.92 -8.45
CA PHE A 201 -21.29 -2.46 -8.24
C PHE A 201 -20.02 -1.94 -7.56
N LEU A 202 -19.16 -2.81 -7.02
CA LEU A 202 -17.86 -2.46 -6.44
C LEU A 202 -16.71 -2.68 -7.43
N GLN A 203 -16.94 -3.36 -8.55
CA GLN A 203 -15.96 -3.62 -9.60
C GLN A 203 -15.79 -2.40 -10.52
N HIS A 204 -15.48 -1.24 -9.95
CA HIS A 204 -15.27 0.00 -10.70
C HIS A 204 -13.90 0.60 -10.41
N SER A 205 -13.29 1.23 -11.41
CA SER A 205 -12.09 2.02 -11.20
C SER A 205 -12.44 3.41 -10.63
N ALA A 206 -11.49 4.01 -9.91
CA ALA A 206 -11.64 5.35 -9.34
C ALA A 206 -11.04 6.41 -10.27
N THR A 207 -11.60 6.54 -11.47
CA THR A 207 -11.26 7.61 -12.43
C THR A 207 -12.35 8.69 -12.46
N LEU A 208 -12.02 9.91 -12.89
CA LEU A 208 -13.02 10.97 -13.05
C LEU A 208 -14.14 10.53 -14.01
N TYR A 209 -13.79 9.82 -15.09
CA TYR A 209 -14.76 9.27 -16.04
C TYR A 209 -15.67 8.24 -15.36
N GLU A 210 -15.12 7.25 -14.66
CA GLU A 210 -15.94 6.24 -13.99
C GLU A 210 -16.86 6.88 -12.94
N MET A 211 -16.32 7.77 -12.10
CA MET A 211 -17.08 8.46 -11.06
C MET A 211 -18.25 9.27 -11.63
N HIS A 212 -18.02 10.05 -12.69
CA HIS A 212 -19.05 10.92 -13.26
C HIS A 212 -20.05 10.18 -14.15
N CYS A 213 -19.60 9.19 -14.92
CA CYS A 213 -20.37 8.62 -16.03
C CYS A 213 -20.87 7.19 -15.79
N ARG A 214 -20.21 6.41 -14.93
CA ARG A 214 -20.42 4.96 -14.83
C ARG A 214 -20.81 4.46 -13.45
N TRP A 215 -20.40 5.15 -12.38
CA TRP A 215 -20.68 4.74 -11.02
C TRP A 215 -22.19 4.63 -10.77
N SER A 216 -22.62 3.42 -10.43
CA SER A 216 -24.01 3.20 -10.04
C SER A 216 -24.36 3.93 -8.74
N TRP A 217 -25.64 4.24 -8.53
CA TRP A 217 -26.10 4.83 -7.27
C TRP A 217 -25.78 3.95 -6.03
N LYS A 218 -25.68 2.62 -6.22
CA LYS A 218 -25.29 1.68 -5.16
C LYS A 218 -23.86 1.93 -4.69
N LEU A 219 -22.94 2.20 -5.63
CA LEU A 219 -21.55 2.54 -5.33
C LEU A 219 -21.47 3.88 -4.59
N TRP A 220 -22.23 4.88 -5.05
CA TRP A 220 -22.31 6.17 -4.35
C TRP A 220 -22.81 6.03 -2.92
N ALA A 221 -23.87 5.25 -2.68
CA ALA A 221 -24.39 4.98 -1.34
C ALA A 221 -23.35 4.27 -0.46
N PHE A 222 -22.63 3.29 -1.01
CA PHE A 222 -21.54 2.61 -0.31
C PHE A 222 -20.42 3.58 0.08
N VAL A 223 -19.94 4.38 -0.86
CA VAL A 223 -18.89 5.39 -0.64
C VAL A 223 -19.32 6.44 0.40
N ALA A 224 -20.59 6.86 0.37
CA ALA A 224 -21.15 7.81 1.34
C ALA A 224 -21.13 7.28 2.79
N VAL A 225 -21.12 5.96 2.99
CA VAL A 225 -20.97 5.33 4.31
C VAL A 225 -19.49 5.11 4.67
N VAL A 226 -18.68 4.67 3.71
CA VAL A 226 -17.26 4.37 3.94
C VAL A 226 -16.45 5.63 4.22
N ILE A 227 -16.68 6.74 3.50
CA ILE A 227 -15.92 7.99 3.67
C ILE A 227 -16.00 8.50 5.11
N PRO A 228 -17.18 8.67 5.75
CA PRO A 228 -17.26 9.11 7.14
C PRO A 228 -16.50 8.21 8.12
N ILE A 229 -16.50 6.89 7.90
CA ILE A 229 -15.77 5.94 8.75
C ILE A 229 -14.26 6.17 8.62
N VAL A 230 -13.75 6.26 7.38
CA VAL A 230 -12.33 6.52 7.11
C VAL A 230 -11.91 7.87 7.69
N VAL A 231 -12.68 8.93 7.44
CA VAL A 231 -12.42 10.27 7.98
C VAL A 231 -12.42 10.23 9.51
N GLY A 232 -13.38 9.55 10.14
CA GLY A 232 -13.43 9.39 11.59
C GLY A 232 -12.17 8.73 12.15
N VAL A 233 -11.71 7.64 11.53
CA VAL A 233 -10.47 6.94 11.93
C VAL A 233 -9.24 7.85 11.79
N VAL A 234 -9.15 8.62 10.70
CA VAL A 234 -8.03 9.56 10.50
C VAL A 234 -8.07 10.68 11.53
N VAL A 235 -9.23 11.29 11.78
CA VAL A 235 -9.40 12.35 12.78
C VAL A 235 -9.03 11.85 14.17
N LEU A 236 -9.43 10.63 14.54
CA LEU A 236 -9.06 10.03 15.83
C LEU A 236 -7.55 9.80 15.94
N HIS A 237 -6.88 9.38 14.87
CA HIS A 237 -5.41 9.26 14.85
C HIS A 237 -4.72 10.60 15.00
N VAL A 238 -5.18 11.62 14.28
CA VAL A 238 -4.61 12.98 14.37
C VAL A 238 -4.81 13.56 15.77
N ASP A 239 -6.03 13.51 16.34
CA ASP A 239 -6.28 13.97 17.71
C ASP A 239 -5.37 13.26 18.72
N ARG A 240 -5.23 11.94 18.58
CA ARG A 240 -4.36 11.16 19.47
C ARG A 240 -2.88 11.51 19.31
N ALA A 241 -2.40 11.71 18.08
CA ALA A 241 -1.03 12.14 17.79
C ALA A 241 -0.73 13.55 18.30
N VAL A 242 -1.71 14.46 18.22
CA VAL A 242 -1.61 15.81 18.79
C VAL A 242 -1.50 15.75 20.31
N ARG A 243 -2.36 14.97 20.99
CA ARG A 243 -2.30 14.79 22.45
C ARG A 243 -0.99 14.16 22.92
N GLN A 244 -0.40 13.27 22.12
CA GLN A 244 0.90 12.64 22.39
C GLN A 244 2.10 13.50 21.93
N ARG A 245 1.87 14.64 21.28
CA ARG A 245 2.90 15.52 20.69
C ARG A 245 3.80 14.82 19.66
N THR A 246 3.28 13.83 18.94
CA THR A 246 4.01 13.04 17.93
C THR A 246 3.63 13.39 16.49
N VAL A 247 2.69 14.32 16.27
CA VAL A 247 2.15 14.66 14.93
C VAL A 247 3.24 15.05 13.92
N TRP A 248 4.23 15.85 14.31
CA TRP A 248 5.30 16.29 13.42
C TRP A 248 6.24 15.16 13.02
N MET A 249 6.54 14.26 13.97
CA MET A 249 7.34 13.06 13.71
C MET A 249 6.61 12.14 12.72
N GLN A 250 5.31 11.91 12.93
CA GLN A 250 4.50 11.10 12.02
C GLN A 250 4.37 11.74 10.63
N LEU A 251 4.21 13.06 10.54
CA LEU A 251 4.16 13.77 9.26
C LEU A 251 5.51 13.63 8.51
N PHE A 252 6.62 13.79 9.21
CA PHE A 252 7.95 13.61 8.62
C PHE A 252 8.17 12.16 8.14
N GLU A 253 7.78 11.16 8.95
CA GLU A 253 7.82 9.75 8.55
C GLU A 253 6.98 9.50 7.30
N LEU A 254 5.76 10.03 7.24
CA LEU A 254 4.86 9.90 6.10
C LEU A 254 5.44 10.56 4.84
N LEU A 255 6.08 11.72 4.98
CA LEU A 255 6.78 12.39 3.87
C LEU A 255 7.98 11.57 3.39
N LEU A 256 8.79 11.03 4.28
CA LEU A 256 9.90 10.15 3.91
C LEU A 256 9.40 8.89 3.21
N CYS A 257 8.36 8.25 3.73
CA CYS A 257 7.75 7.09 3.09
C CYS A 257 7.20 7.42 1.70
N GLY A 258 6.53 8.57 1.53
CA GLY A 258 6.12 9.06 0.22
C GLY A 258 7.31 9.29 -0.72
N PHE A 259 8.40 9.87 -0.22
CA PHE A 259 9.59 10.13 -1.04
C PHE A 259 10.32 8.85 -1.46
N PHE A 260 10.48 7.86 -0.57
CA PHE A 260 11.20 6.63 -0.89
C PHE A 260 10.36 5.58 -1.60
N PHE A 261 9.06 5.50 -1.30
CA PHE A 261 8.19 4.42 -1.77
C PHE A 261 7.14 4.84 -2.78
N LEU A 262 6.86 6.13 -2.95
CA LEU A 262 5.86 6.60 -3.92
C LEU A 262 6.50 7.41 -5.05
N ALA A 263 7.39 8.35 -4.72
CA ALA A 263 7.99 9.25 -5.70
C ALA A 263 8.74 8.56 -6.85
N PRO A 264 9.54 7.49 -6.64
CA PRO A 264 10.22 6.80 -7.74
C PRO A 264 9.26 6.21 -8.77
N TYR A 265 8.01 5.96 -8.36
CA TYR A 265 7.01 5.35 -9.21
C TYR A 265 6.09 6.36 -9.87
N VAL A 266 5.80 7.50 -9.23
CA VAL A 266 4.97 8.56 -9.84
C VAL A 266 5.59 9.09 -11.13
N SER A 267 6.91 8.98 -11.32
CA SER A 267 7.59 9.33 -12.57
C SER A 267 7.44 8.29 -13.69
N SER A 268 6.94 7.09 -13.41
CA SER A 268 6.71 6.06 -14.44
C SER A 268 5.35 6.24 -15.10
N PRO A 269 5.26 6.30 -16.43
CA PRO A 269 3.97 6.34 -17.14
C PRO A 269 3.17 5.05 -16.98
N TYR A 270 3.79 3.97 -16.47
CA TYR A 270 3.16 2.68 -16.22
C TYR A 270 2.79 2.47 -14.75
N PHE A 271 2.93 3.49 -13.91
CA PHE A 271 2.63 3.38 -12.50
C PHE A 271 1.14 3.21 -12.25
N HIS A 272 0.80 2.09 -11.60
CA HIS A 272 -0.52 1.88 -11.04
C HIS A 272 -0.39 1.59 -9.55
N LEU A 273 -0.85 2.52 -8.72
CA LEU A 273 -0.86 2.35 -7.28
C LEU A 273 -1.97 1.36 -6.90
N HIS A 274 -1.58 0.11 -6.63
CA HIS A 274 -2.53 -0.91 -6.22
C HIS A 274 -3.04 -0.64 -4.82
N HIS A 275 -4.34 -0.79 -4.61
CA HIS A 275 -5.00 -0.47 -3.34
C HIS A 275 -4.47 -1.32 -2.16
N TRP A 276 -3.96 -2.54 -2.40
CA TRP A 276 -3.31 -3.33 -1.36
C TRP A 276 -1.96 -2.75 -0.92
N TYR A 277 -1.24 -2.08 -1.83
CA TYR A 277 -0.02 -1.31 -1.48
C TYR A 277 -0.36 -0.05 -0.68
N VAL A 278 -1.50 0.60 -0.96
CA VAL A 278 -2.03 1.66 -0.11
C VAL A 278 -2.31 1.13 1.30
N GLY A 279 -2.86 -0.09 1.42
CA GLY A 279 -3.01 -0.78 2.71
C GLY A 279 -1.69 -0.91 3.46
N TRP A 280 -0.63 -1.36 2.80
CA TRP A 280 0.72 -1.42 3.38
C TRP A 280 1.23 -0.05 3.85
N LEU A 281 1.19 0.96 2.98
CA LEU A 281 1.73 2.30 3.25
C LEU A 281 0.94 3.02 4.36
N VAL A 282 -0.39 2.96 4.32
CA VAL A 282 -1.24 3.61 5.31
C VAL A 282 -1.19 2.87 6.63
N GLY A 283 -1.18 1.53 6.60
CA GLY A 283 -1.17 0.69 7.79
C GLY A 283 0.00 1.00 8.73
N MET A 284 1.21 1.15 8.21
CA MET A 284 2.40 1.43 9.04
C MET A 284 2.33 2.78 9.78
N HIS A 285 1.44 3.70 9.39
CA HIS A 285 1.24 4.98 10.09
C HIS A 285 0.13 4.93 11.15
N PHE A 286 -0.68 3.88 11.20
CA PHE A 286 -1.64 3.64 12.28
C PHE A 286 -0.98 3.02 13.52
N ASN A 287 0.13 3.63 13.95
CA ASN A 287 1.10 3.09 14.90
C ASN A 287 1.00 3.62 16.33
N VAL A 288 -0.19 4.09 16.71
CA VAL A 288 -0.46 4.51 18.09
C VAL A 288 -0.79 3.29 18.95
N ASP A 289 -0.30 3.27 20.20
CA ASP A 289 -0.62 2.20 21.16
C ASP A 289 -2.04 2.34 21.74
N THR A 290 -3.04 2.17 20.88
CA THR A 290 -4.45 2.06 21.22
C THR A 290 -5.06 0.87 20.48
N TRP A 291 -6.07 0.24 21.08
CA TRP A 291 -6.67 -0.98 20.52
C TRP A 291 -7.22 -0.77 19.11
N TRP A 292 -7.87 0.38 18.85
CA TRP A 292 -8.48 0.69 17.56
C TRP A 292 -7.43 1.02 16.49
N SER A 293 -6.35 1.74 16.83
CA SER A 293 -5.22 2.00 15.93
C SER A 293 -4.58 0.68 15.49
N ARG A 294 -4.39 -0.25 16.43
CA ARG A 294 -3.86 -1.59 16.15
C ARG A 294 -4.80 -2.41 15.28
N MET A 295 -6.12 -2.35 15.50
CA MET A 295 -7.10 -3.02 14.64
C MET A 295 -7.07 -2.47 13.22
N VAL A 296 -6.96 -1.15 13.03
CA VAL A 296 -6.86 -0.53 11.71
C VAL A 296 -5.54 -0.88 11.04
N MET A 297 -4.42 -0.88 11.76
CA MET A 297 -3.14 -1.36 11.24
C MET A 297 -3.22 -2.81 10.76
N ALA A 298 -3.81 -3.69 11.58
CA ALA A 298 -4.01 -5.10 11.23
C ALA A 298 -4.94 -5.28 10.02
N TRP A 299 -6.01 -4.49 9.94
CA TRP A 299 -6.93 -4.46 8.79
C TRP A 299 -6.18 -4.07 7.51
N CYS A 300 -5.43 -2.97 7.55
CA CYS A 300 -4.60 -2.51 6.44
C CYS A 300 -3.55 -3.56 6.00
N TRP A 301 -2.93 -4.25 6.95
CA TRP A 301 -2.03 -5.38 6.66
C TRP A 301 -2.75 -6.56 6.02
N GLY A 302 -3.99 -6.84 6.43
CA GLY A 302 -4.85 -7.83 5.76
C GLY A 302 -5.12 -7.45 4.30
N ALA A 303 -5.50 -6.21 4.01
CA ALA A 303 -5.67 -5.77 2.63
C ALA A 303 -4.40 -6.01 1.78
N TYR A 304 -3.22 -5.74 2.36
CA TYR A 304 -1.93 -6.03 1.73
C TYR A 304 -1.71 -7.52 1.46
N VAL A 305 -1.87 -8.37 2.48
CA VAL A 305 -1.73 -9.84 2.38
C VAL A 305 -2.70 -10.43 1.37
N ASN A 306 -3.93 -9.92 1.31
CA ASN A 306 -4.92 -10.34 0.34
C ASN A 306 -4.46 -10.08 -1.09
N GLY A 307 -4.02 -8.86 -1.40
CA GLY A 307 -3.50 -8.50 -2.72
C GLY A 307 -2.40 -9.46 -3.18
N ILE A 308 -1.42 -9.72 -2.31
CA ILE A 308 -0.33 -10.67 -2.59
C ILE A 308 -0.83 -12.08 -2.87
N ALA A 309 -1.79 -12.58 -2.08
CA ALA A 309 -2.29 -13.93 -2.22
C ALA A 309 -3.11 -14.15 -3.51
N VAL A 310 -3.76 -13.09 -3.99
CA VAL A 310 -4.69 -13.13 -5.13
C VAL A 310 -3.99 -12.79 -6.45
N TYR A 311 -3.13 -11.76 -6.43
CA TYR A 311 -2.57 -11.13 -7.62
C TYR A 311 -1.03 -11.07 -7.64
N GLY A 312 -0.38 -11.49 -6.56
CA GLY A 312 1.05 -11.24 -6.36
C GLY A 312 1.33 -9.92 -5.66
N ARG A 313 2.56 -9.78 -5.16
CA ARG A 313 3.06 -8.57 -4.50
C ARG A 313 3.09 -7.39 -5.45
N ASP A 314 3.21 -7.66 -6.75
CA ASP A 314 3.39 -6.63 -7.75
C ASP A 314 2.13 -6.34 -8.58
N PRO A 315 2.07 -5.13 -9.16
CA PRO A 315 2.79 -4.91 -10.40
C PRO A 315 3.39 -3.49 -10.46
N VAL A 316 4.35 -3.18 -9.60
CA VAL A 316 5.27 -2.04 -9.80
C VAL A 316 6.08 -2.22 -11.09
N LEU A 317 6.26 -3.46 -11.53
CA LEU A 317 6.73 -3.79 -12.86
C LEU A 317 5.63 -4.39 -13.72
N THR A 318 4.69 -5.23 -13.30
CA THR A 318 3.85 -6.01 -14.25
C THR A 318 2.97 -5.26 -15.27
N CYS A 319 2.63 -3.97 -15.15
CA CYS A 319 2.08 -3.22 -16.31
C CYS A 319 3.18 -2.70 -17.24
N GLY A 320 4.27 -2.18 -16.69
CA GLY A 320 5.47 -1.79 -17.45
C GLY A 320 6.28 -2.99 -17.96
N TYR A 321 6.11 -4.16 -17.35
CA TYR A 321 6.75 -5.45 -17.59
C TYR A 321 5.83 -6.33 -18.40
N ALA A 322 4.50 -6.25 -18.30
CA ALA A 322 3.62 -6.75 -19.35
C ALA A 322 3.70 -5.85 -20.59
N TYR A 323 3.91 -4.54 -20.45
CA TYR A 323 4.26 -3.66 -21.58
C TYR A 323 5.64 -4.01 -22.15
N PHE A 324 6.68 -4.11 -21.32
CA PHE A 324 8.01 -4.52 -21.75
C PHE A 324 7.98 -5.93 -22.33
N LEU A 325 7.32 -6.91 -21.72
CA LEU A 325 7.14 -8.25 -22.29
C LEU A 325 6.26 -8.23 -23.54
N SER A 326 5.23 -7.39 -23.65
CA SER A 326 4.44 -7.31 -24.89
C SER A 326 5.21 -6.61 -26.01
N VAL A 327 6.11 -5.69 -25.70
CA VAL A 327 7.00 -5.04 -26.68
C VAL A 327 8.19 -5.94 -27.04
N ASP A 328 8.84 -6.56 -26.05
CA ASP A 328 10.08 -7.35 -26.15
C ASP A 328 9.81 -8.83 -26.52
N GLN A 329 8.69 -9.42 -26.06
CA GLN A 329 8.19 -10.73 -26.53
C GLN A 329 7.29 -10.64 -27.77
N HIS A 330 7.28 -9.50 -28.47
CA HIS A 330 6.61 -9.35 -29.77
C HIS A 330 5.10 -9.67 -29.74
N CYS A 331 4.33 -9.14 -28.79
CA CYS A 331 2.87 -9.21 -28.87
C CYS A 331 2.40 -8.60 -30.20
N PRO A 332 1.77 -9.39 -31.09
CA PRO A 332 1.44 -8.93 -32.43
C PRO A 332 0.54 -7.70 -32.43
N TYR A 333 -0.35 -7.56 -31.43
CA TYR A 333 -1.29 -6.44 -31.34
C TYR A 333 -0.60 -5.08 -31.12
N MET A 334 0.29 -4.98 -30.12
CA MET A 334 0.99 -3.72 -29.84
C MET A 334 1.95 -3.35 -30.96
N LYS A 335 2.59 -4.35 -31.58
CA LYS A 335 3.37 -4.16 -32.79
C LYS A 335 2.52 -3.64 -33.95
N CYS A 336 1.38 -4.27 -34.27
CA CYS A 336 0.48 -3.81 -35.33
C CYS A 336 -0.06 -2.39 -35.08
N TYR A 337 -0.33 -2.03 -33.83
CA TYR A 337 -0.79 -0.69 -33.48
C TYR A 337 0.31 0.36 -33.70
N TRP A 338 1.54 0.08 -33.26
CA TRP A 338 2.68 0.97 -33.48
C TRP A 338 3.09 1.05 -34.96
N ASP A 339 3.14 -0.08 -35.65
CA ASP A 339 3.43 -0.14 -37.09
C ASP A 339 2.35 0.66 -37.85
N GLY A 340 1.08 0.52 -37.49
CA GLY A 340 -0.02 1.29 -38.08
C GLY A 340 0.05 2.80 -37.77
N LEU A 341 0.47 3.20 -36.57
CA LEU A 341 0.70 4.62 -36.23
C LEU A 341 1.91 5.20 -36.98
N ALA A 342 3.00 4.43 -37.09
CA ALA A 342 4.20 4.85 -37.80
C ALA A 342 3.95 4.98 -39.31
N GLU A 343 3.26 4.00 -39.91
CA GLU A 343 2.83 4.06 -41.31
C GLU A 343 1.91 5.25 -41.59
N ALA A 344 0.95 5.52 -40.69
CA ALA A 344 0.06 6.68 -40.84
C ALA A 344 0.81 8.02 -40.75
N HIS A 345 1.87 8.09 -39.95
CA HIS A 345 2.72 9.29 -39.82
C HIS A 345 3.61 9.50 -41.06
N ASP A 346 4.22 8.43 -41.57
CA ASP A 346 5.18 8.51 -42.68
C ASP A 346 4.52 8.62 -44.06
N HIS A 347 3.27 8.18 -44.19
CA HIS A 347 2.51 8.20 -45.44
C HIS A 347 1.10 8.80 -45.30
N PRO A 348 0.98 10.10 -44.98
CA PRO A 348 -0.31 10.74 -44.67
C PRO A 348 -1.30 10.81 -45.84
N ASN A 349 -0.84 10.56 -47.08
CA ASN A 349 -1.66 10.64 -48.30
C ASN A 349 -1.98 9.28 -48.92
N ASP A 350 -1.49 8.16 -48.38
CA ASP A 350 -1.76 6.85 -48.94
C ASP A 350 -3.04 6.26 -48.34
N THR A 351 -4.06 6.16 -49.18
CA THR A 351 -5.40 5.69 -48.82
C THR A 351 -5.47 4.18 -48.55
N ASN A 352 -4.38 3.44 -48.78
CA ASN A 352 -4.32 2.00 -48.54
C ASN A 352 -3.81 1.60 -47.15
N HIS A 353 -3.47 2.56 -46.27
CA HIS A 353 -3.09 2.22 -44.90
C HIS A 353 -4.31 1.95 -44.02
N THR A 354 -4.14 1.04 -43.07
CA THR A 354 -5.09 0.83 -41.99
C THR A 354 -5.19 2.12 -41.18
N VAL A 355 -6.32 2.82 -41.24
CA VAL A 355 -6.58 3.98 -40.38
C VAL A 355 -6.71 3.46 -38.95
N VAL A 356 -5.61 3.56 -38.20
CA VAL A 356 -5.62 3.26 -36.77
C VAL A 356 -6.24 4.49 -36.08
N ALA A 357 -7.46 4.34 -35.60
CA ALA A 357 -8.06 5.35 -34.75
C ALA A 357 -7.15 5.55 -33.52
N PRO A 358 -6.72 6.78 -33.21
CA PRO A 358 -5.93 7.03 -32.03
C PRO A 358 -6.72 6.58 -30.81
N MET A 359 -6.05 5.96 -29.83
CA MET A 359 -6.66 5.73 -28.52
C MET A 359 -6.93 7.09 -27.87
N GLU A 360 -8.14 7.61 -28.04
CA GLU A 360 -8.59 8.81 -27.37
C GLU A 360 -8.85 8.50 -25.89
N PRO A 361 -8.28 9.28 -24.95
CA PRO A 361 -8.55 9.08 -23.54
C PRO A 361 -10.03 9.35 -23.25
N PRO A 362 -10.68 8.56 -22.36
CA PRO A 362 -12.06 8.82 -21.95
C PRO A 362 -12.24 10.25 -21.42
N ASP A 363 -13.23 10.99 -21.93
CA ASP A 363 -13.56 12.34 -21.45
C ASP A 363 -14.75 12.28 -20.49
N TRP A 364 -14.50 12.67 -19.25
CA TRP A 364 -15.51 12.68 -18.18
C TRP A 364 -16.50 13.85 -18.31
N ARG A 365 -16.21 14.87 -19.11
CA ARG A 365 -17.06 16.06 -19.26
C ARG A 365 -18.27 15.81 -20.14
N ASN A 366 -18.12 14.96 -21.15
CA ASN A 366 -19.16 14.58 -22.11
C ASN A 366 -19.49 13.07 -22.05
N CYS A 367 -18.78 12.31 -21.21
CA CYS A 367 -18.87 10.86 -21.09
C CYS A 367 -18.55 10.09 -22.39
N SER A 368 -17.78 10.68 -23.31
CA SER A 368 -17.28 9.97 -24.50
C SER A 368 -16.10 9.08 -24.15
N ALA A 369 -16.20 7.80 -24.49
CA ALA A 369 -15.11 6.85 -24.46
C ALA A 369 -15.08 6.14 -25.81
N GLU A 370 -14.66 6.87 -26.85
CA GLU A 370 -14.63 6.33 -28.22
C GLU A 370 -13.56 5.25 -28.39
N ALA A 371 -12.52 5.26 -27.54
CA ALA A 371 -11.53 4.20 -27.49
C ALA A 371 -11.67 3.36 -26.20
N TYR A 372 -11.91 2.06 -26.43
CA TYR A 372 -11.82 0.96 -25.45
C TYR A 372 -13.02 0.77 -24.50
N HIS A 373 -13.97 -0.07 -24.96
CA HIS A 373 -14.78 -0.89 -24.07
C HIS A 373 -14.08 -2.25 -23.93
N PRO A 374 -13.45 -2.59 -22.77
CA PRO A 374 -12.86 -3.90 -22.56
C PRO A 374 -13.89 -5.03 -22.70
#